data_AF-A0A8S1X0D2-F1
#
_entry.id   AF-A0A8S1X0D2-F1
#
_cell.length_a   1.000
_cell.length_b   1.000
_cell.length_c   1.000
_cell.angle_alpha   90.00
_cell.angle_beta   90.00
_cell.angle_gamma   90.00
#
_symmetry.space_group_name_H-M   'P 1'
#
loop_
_entity.id
_entity.type
_entity.pdbx_description
1 polymer ?
#
loop_
_entity_poly.entity_id
_entity_poly.type
_entity_poly.pdbx_seq_one_letter_code
_entity_poly.pdbx_strand_id
1 'polypeptide(L)'
;MQQDDKKIDFIPVPKKNQIIVPYDFQTEKYDLTDNDLNILSKYFQDKTILQHIRNDLSKSKSLNPYKNSFKKVTMKFLLHFLCFLILFLFMYLWIGLFIIVFADPIIMTLYSYFILYLIWYKGIRLGILLILDYGKSIPLQNYLKSMNKKYFGNHGIQWNVGGGGNWIQIDYQTHLKK
;
A
#
# COMPACT_ATOMS: atom_id res chain seq x y z
N MET A 1 -31.35 -14.61 13.25
CA MET A 1 -30.88 -13.21 13.34
C MET A 1 -29.38 -13.24 13.13
N GLN A 2 -28.92 -12.90 11.93
CA GLN A 2 -27.50 -12.85 11.60
C GLN A 2 -26.92 -11.54 12.11
N GLN A 3 -25.86 -11.63 12.90
CA GLN A 3 -25.04 -10.51 13.34
C GLN A 3 -24.41 -9.85 12.11
N ASP A 4 -24.75 -8.58 11.89
CA ASP A 4 -24.00 -7.70 11.00
C ASP A 4 -22.57 -7.57 11.55
N ASP A 5 -21.63 -8.20 10.85
CA ASP A 5 -20.20 -7.94 10.96
C ASP A 5 -19.94 -6.48 10.60
N LYS A 6 -20.02 -5.59 11.60
CA LYS A 6 -19.47 -4.24 11.50
C LYS A 6 -18.00 -4.39 11.12
N LYS A 7 -17.66 -4.02 9.88
CA LYS A 7 -16.29 -3.72 9.47
C LYS A 7 -15.71 -2.74 10.48
N ILE A 8 -14.86 -3.25 11.37
CA ILE A 8 -14.07 -2.41 12.26
C ILE A 8 -12.98 -1.84 11.36
N ASP A 9 -13.23 -0.66 10.79
CA ASP A 9 -12.17 0.19 10.28
C ASP A 9 -11.31 0.56 11.49
N PHE A 10 -10.17 -0.12 11.64
CA PHE A 10 -9.16 0.20 12.64
C PHE A 10 -8.55 1.56 12.31
N ILE A 11 -9.24 2.63 12.69
CA ILE A 11 -8.66 3.96 12.77
C ILE A 11 -7.86 3.99 14.07
N PRO A 12 -6.51 4.10 14.03
CA PRO A 12 -5.72 4.14 15.25
C PRO A 12 -6.13 5.36 16.08
N VAL A 13 -6.39 5.13 17.37
CA VAL A 13 -6.78 6.17 18.34
C VAL A 13 -5.73 7.28 18.33
N PRO A 14 -6.13 8.55 18.14
CA PRO A 14 -5.18 9.65 18.03
C PRO A 14 -4.36 9.82 19.33
N LYS A 15 -3.03 9.64 19.26
CA LYS A 15 -2.14 10.20 20.29
C LYS A 15 -2.32 11.72 20.29
N LYS A 16 -2.15 12.36 21.45
CA LYS A 16 -2.53 13.76 21.72
C LYS A 16 -1.97 14.81 20.74
N ASN A 17 -0.94 14.48 19.95
CA ASN A 17 -0.31 15.36 18.98
C ASN A 17 -0.16 14.74 17.58
N GLN A 18 -1.21 14.10 17.07
CA GLN A 18 -1.24 13.59 15.70
C GLN A 18 -2.53 13.99 14.97
N ILE A 19 -2.41 14.33 13.70
CA ILE A 19 -3.54 14.48 12.77
C ILE A 19 -3.51 13.29 11.82
N ILE A 20 -4.65 12.64 11.65
CA ILE A 20 -4.83 11.56 10.67
C ILE A 20 -5.71 12.07 9.55
N VAL A 21 -5.17 12.13 8.34
CA VAL A 21 -5.89 12.51 7.13
C VAL A 21 -6.18 11.24 6.33
N PRO A 22 -7.38 10.67 6.42
CA PRO A 22 -7.74 9.49 5.65
C PRO A 22 -7.81 9.82 4.16
N TYR A 23 -7.52 8.82 3.32
CA TYR A 23 -7.77 8.88 1.90
C TYR A 23 -9.28 8.73 1.63
N ASP A 24 -9.87 9.67 0.91
CA ASP A 24 -11.25 9.56 0.46
C ASP A 24 -11.29 8.78 -0.87
N PHE A 25 -11.82 7.55 -0.81
CA PHE A 25 -11.97 6.68 -1.96
C PHE A 25 -13.03 7.17 -2.96
N GLN A 26 -14.02 7.96 -2.52
CA GLN A 26 -15.06 8.48 -3.41
C GLN A 26 -14.54 9.66 -4.23
N THR A 27 -13.82 10.56 -3.58
CA THR A 27 -13.27 11.76 -4.24
C THR A 27 -11.82 11.61 -4.70
N GLU A 28 -11.25 10.42 -4.50
CA GLU A 28 -9.90 9.99 -4.89
C GLU A 28 -8.74 10.88 -4.37
N LYS A 29 -8.92 11.53 -3.22
CA LYS A 29 -7.98 12.54 -2.71
C LYS A 29 -7.77 12.45 -1.20
N TYR A 30 -6.71 13.11 -0.73
CA TYR A 30 -6.56 13.44 0.69
C TYR A 30 -7.10 14.85 0.92
N ASP A 31 -8.02 15.00 1.85
CA ASP A 31 -8.61 16.29 2.18
C ASP A 31 -8.12 16.77 3.55
N LEU A 32 -7.17 17.71 3.53
CA LEU A 32 -6.78 18.45 4.72
C LEU A 32 -7.84 19.51 4.99
N THR A 33 -8.48 19.43 6.16
CA THR A 33 -9.49 20.41 6.54
C THR A 33 -8.85 21.73 6.95
N ASP A 34 -9.64 22.80 6.95
CA ASP A 34 -9.16 24.11 7.44
C ASP A 34 -8.78 24.04 8.93
N ASN A 35 -9.42 23.15 9.70
CA ASN A 35 -9.06 22.91 11.09
C ASN A 35 -7.67 22.29 11.23
N ASP A 36 -7.33 21.31 10.38
CA ASP A 36 -6.00 20.68 10.38
C ASP A 36 -4.91 21.71 10.05
N LEU A 37 -5.16 22.55 9.05
CA LEU A 37 -4.25 23.65 8.70
C LEU A 37 -4.09 24.65 9.84
N ASN A 38 -5.17 25.00 10.53
CA ASN A 38 -5.13 25.90 11.68
C ASN A 38 -4.30 25.32 12.82
N ILE A 39 -4.43 24.02 13.11
CA ILE A 39 -3.60 23.33 14.12
C ILE A 39 -2.13 23.37 13.70
N LEU A 40 -1.81 22.99 12.47
CA LEU A 40 -0.44 22.96 11.97
C LEU A 40 0.20 24.36 11.92
N SER A 41 -0.59 25.40 11.64
CA SER A 41 -0.11 26.79 11.61
C SER A 41 0.41 27.30 12.96
N LYS A 42 0.02 26.67 14.07
CA LYS A 42 0.56 26.98 15.40
C LYS A 42 2.00 26.52 15.58
N TYR A 43 2.42 25.49 14.82
CA TYR A 43 3.74 24.87 14.90
C TYR A 43 4.62 25.23 13.70
N PHE A 44 4.02 25.63 12.58
CA PHE A 44 4.71 26.01 11.36
C PHE A 44 4.10 27.29 10.76
N GLN A 45 4.87 28.38 10.79
CA GLN A 45 4.35 29.72 10.51
C GLN A 45 4.06 29.97 9.02
N ASP A 46 4.70 29.24 8.10
CA ASP A 46 4.52 29.47 6.67
C ASP A 46 3.26 28.78 6.13
N LYS A 47 2.16 29.54 6.10
CA LYS A 47 0.88 29.09 5.56
C LYS A 47 0.91 28.79 4.07
N THR A 48 1.82 29.39 3.31
CA THR A 48 1.86 29.20 1.84
C THR A 48 2.28 27.78 1.48
N ILE A 49 3.26 27.23 2.21
CA ILE A 49 3.71 25.84 2.04
C ILE A 49 2.61 24.85 2.45
N LEU A 50 1.92 25.11 3.56
CA LEU A 50 0.81 24.26 4.01
C LEU A 50 -0.34 24.24 2.99
N GLN A 51 -0.67 25.39 2.40
CA GLN A 51 -1.66 25.50 1.33
C GLN A 51 -1.20 24.81 0.04
N HIS A 52 0.09 24.92 -0.30
CA HIS A 52 0.66 24.24 -1.45
C HIS A 52 0.55 22.72 -1.32
N ILE A 53 0.91 22.17 -0.16
CA ILE A 53 0.81 20.72 0.10
C ILE A 53 -0.65 20.25 0.10
N ARG A 54 -1.58 21.02 0.67
CA ARG A 54 -3.01 20.71 0.57
C ARG A 54 -3.47 20.64 -0.89
N ASN A 55 -3.05 21.58 -1.72
CA ASN A 55 -3.38 21.58 -3.14
C ASN A 55 -2.76 20.39 -3.87
N ASP A 56 -1.51 20.05 -3.60
CA ASP A 56 -0.85 18.89 -4.18
C ASP A 56 -1.55 17.60 -3.79
N LEU A 57 -1.85 17.40 -2.51
CA LEU A 57 -2.51 16.20 -2.00
C LEU A 57 -3.96 16.06 -2.49
N SER A 58 -4.66 17.17 -2.72
CA SER A 58 -6.04 17.16 -3.20
C SER A 58 -6.19 17.03 -4.72
N LYS A 59 -5.23 17.55 -5.51
CA LYS A 59 -5.32 17.62 -6.97
C LYS A 59 -4.36 16.69 -7.71
N SER A 60 -3.27 16.27 -7.08
CA SER A 60 -2.23 15.54 -7.78
C SER A 60 -2.61 14.07 -8.01
N LYS A 61 -2.99 13.78 -9.26
CA LYS A 61 -3.21 12.41 -9.73
C LYS A 61 -1.96 11.53 -9.60
N SER A 62 -0.75 12.08 -9.51
CA SER A 62 0.48 11.29 -9.37
C SER A 62 0.75 10.83 -7.93
N LEU A 63 0.14 11.49 -6.94
CA LEU A 63 0.26 11.14 -5.52
C LEU A 63 -0.82 10.15 -5.05
N ASN A 64 -1.81 9.85 -5.90
CA ASN A 64 -2.83 8.86 -5.63
C ASN A 64 -2.23 7.43 -5.63
N PRO A 65 -2.17 6.73 -4.49
CA PRO A 65 -1.60 5.38 -4.41
C PRO A 65 -2.45 4.35 -5.16
N TYR A 66 -3.75 4.59 -5.30
CA TYR A 66 -4.73 3.72 -5.97
C TYR A 66 -4.86 3.98 -7.47
N LYS A 67 -4.19 4.99 -8.00
CA LYS A 67 -4.20 5.22 -9.45
C LYS A 67 -3.62 4.00 -10.17
N ASN A 68 -4.46 3.41 -11.01
CA ASN A 68 -4.03 2.38 -11.95
C ASN A 68 -3.16 3.05 -13.01
N SER A 69 -1.89 2.65 -13.07
CA SER A 69 -0.98 3.05 -14.13
C SER A 69 -0.75 1.87 -15.07
N PHE A 70 -0.55 2.16 -16.35
CA PHE A 70 -0.20 1.12 -17.34
C PHE A 70 1.00 0.30 -16.86
N LYS A 71 2.03 0.95 -16.29
CA LYS A 71 3.20 0.30 -15.70
C LYS A 71 2.86 -0.71 -14.59
N LYS A 72 1.88 -0.41 -13.71
CA LYS A 72 1.41 -1.34 -12.66
C LYS A 72 0.71 -2.56 -13.30
N VAL A 73 -0.10 -2.33 -14.34
CA VAL A 73 -0.77 -3.40 -15.09
C VAL A 73 0.27 -4.28 -15.78
N THR A 74 1.23 -3.71 -16.50
CA THR A 74 2.32 -4.44 -17.16
C THR A 74 3.15 -5.23 -16.16
N MET A 75 3.50 -4.66 -15.00
CA MET A 75 4.23 -5.38 -13.94
C MET A 75 3.43 -6.54 -13.37
N LYS A 76 2.12 -6.36 -13.16
CA LYS A 76 1.24 -7.45 -12.72
C LYS A 76 1.25 -8.59 -13.73
N PHE A 77 1.09 -8.28 -15.02
CA PHE A 77 1.16 -9.28 -16.09
C PHE A 77 2.53 -9.95 -16.16
N LEU A 78 3.62 -9.20 -16.04
CA LEU A 78 4.98 -9.72 -16.04
C LEU A 78 5.22 -10.69 -14.88
N LEU A 79 4.80 -10.34 -13.66
CA LEU A 79 4.95 -11.24 -12.50
C LEU A 79 4.10 -12.51 -12.65
N HIS A 80 2.87 -12.39 -13.17
CA HIS A 80 2.04 -13.56 -13.44
C HIS A 80 2.67 -14.46 -14.50
N PHE A 81 3.21 -13.87 -15.57
CA PHE A 81 3.89 -14.60 -16.64
C PHE A 81 5.15 -15.31 -16.13
N LEU A 82 5.98 -14.62 -15.34
CA LEU A 82 7.20 -15.21 -14.76
C LEU A 82 6.84 -16.38 -13.83
N CYS A 83 5.83 -16.20 -12.97
CA CYS A 83 5.39 -17.26 -12.07
C CYS A 83 4.78 -18.45 -12.83
N PHE A 84 4.02 -18.19 -13.90
CA PHE A 84 3.52 -19.23 -14.77
C PHE A 84 4.66 -20.03 -15.40
N LEU A 85 5.73 -19.35 -15.84
CA LEU A 85 6.91 -19.99 -16.43
C LEU A 85 7.67 -20.85 -15.41
N ILE A 86 7.81 -20.39 -14.17
CA ILE A 86 8.39 -21.17 -13.06
C ILE A 86 7.55 -22.42 -12.76
N LEU A 87 6.21 -22.27 -12.67
CA LEU A 87 5.31 -23.40 -12.43
C LEU A 87 5.36 -24.40 -13.58
N PHE A 88 5.43 -23.92 -14.83
CA PHE A 88 5.57 -24.76 -16.00
C PHE A 88 6.87 -25.57 -15.97
N LEU A 89 7.97 -24.94 -15.56
CA LEU A 89 9.26 -25.60 -15.40
C LEU A 89 9.23 -26.67 -14.29
N PHE A 90 8.55 -26.37 -13.17
CA PHE A 90 8.28 -27.34 -12.12
C PHE A 90 7.44 -28.52 -12.61
N MET A 91 6.40 -28.26 -13.41
CA MET A 91 5.57 -29.30 -14.01
C MET A 91 6.40 -30.24 -14.91
N TYR A 92 7.30 -29.67 -15.71
CA TYR A 92 8.16 -30.43 -16.61
C TYR A 92 9.15 -31.33 -15.85
N LEU A 93 9.77 -30.81 -14.78
CA LEU A 93 10.61 -31.59 -13.87
C LEU A 93 9.83 -32.71 -13.18
N TRP A 94 8.59 -32.43 -12.77
CA TRP A 94 7.68 -33.42 -12.17
C TRP A 94 7.29 -34.53 -13.14
N ILE A 95 6.99 -34.21 -14.41
CA ILE A 95 6.73 -35.21 -15.46
C ILE A 95 7.99 -36.06 -15.74
N GLY A 96 9.18 -35.45 -15.72
CA GLY A 96 10.44 -36.19 -15.84
C GLY A 96 10.64 -37.22 -14.72
N LEU A 97 10.29 -36.86 -13.49
CA LEU A 97 10.28 -37.78 -12.33
C LEU A 97 9.19 -38.86 -12.46
N PHE A 98 8.05 -38.54 -13.06
CA PHE A 98 6.95 -39.47 -13.30
C PHE A 98 7.34 -40.63 -14.24
N ILE A 99 8.17 -40.38 -15.26
CA ILE A 99 8.66 -41.44 -16.17
C ILE A 99 9.55 -42.46 -15.43
N ILE A 100 10.21 -42.05 -14.34
CA ILE A 100 11.15 -42.88 -13.57
C ILE A 100 10.42 -43.73 -12.52
N VAL A 101 9.33 -43.21 -11.96
CA VAL A 101 8.59 -43.84 -10.85
C VAL A 101 7.26 -44.33 -11.40
N PHE A 102 7.14 -45.64 -11.69
CA PHE A 102 5.94 -46.34 -12.20
C PHE A 102 4.71 -46.26 -11.26
N ALA A 103 4.32 -45.08 -10.81
CA ALA A 103 3.16 -44.82 -9.97
C ALA A 103 1.93 -44.52 -10.84
N ASP A 104 0.74 -44.83 -10.31
CA ASP A 104 -0.54 -44.64 -11.01
C ASP A 104 -0.68 -43.19 -11.56
N PRO A 105 -0.75 -43.02 -12.90
CA PRO A 105 -0.79 -41.71 -13.55
C PRO A 105 -1.94 -40.83 -13.08
N ILE A 106 -3.09 -41.43 -12.76
CA ILE A 106 -4.32 -40.68 -12.49
C ILE A 106 -4.23 -40.01 -11.12
N ILE A 107 -3.83 -40.76 -10.10
CA ILE A 107 -3.71 -40.26 -8.72
C ILE A 107 -2.59 -39.22 -8.62
N MET A 108 -1.46 -39.46 -9.27
CA MET A 108 -0.34 -38.51 -9.30
C MET A 108 -0.69 -37.21 -10.03
N THR A 109 -1.45 -37.28 -11.13
CA THR A 109 -1.90 -36.07 -11.86
C THR A 109 -2.84 -35.23 -11.00
N LEU A 110 -3.80 -35.86 -10.32
CA LEU A 110 -4.72 -35.18 -9.40
C LEU A 110 -3.98 -34.53 -8.22
N TYR A 111 -3.03 -35.24 -7.62
CA TYR A 111 -2.22 -34.72 -6.51
C TYR A 111 -1.34 -33.54 -6.95
N SER A 112 -0.69 -33.65 -8.11
CA SER A 112 0.14 -32.59 -8.68
C SER A 112 -0.68 -31.36 -9.02
N TYR A 113 -1.86 -31.53 -9.63
CA TYR A 113 -2.78 -30.43 -9.92
C TYR A 113 -3.21 -29.72 -8.63
N PHE A 114 -3.56 -30.47 -7.58
CA PHE A 114 -3.96 -29.88 -6.30
C PHE A 114 -2.82 -29.09 -5.64
N ILE A 115 -1.59 -29.60 -5.65
CA ILE A 115 -0.42 -28.88 -5.13
C ILE A 115 -0.16 -27.60 -5.93
N LEU A 116 -0.14 -27.68 -7.26
CA LEU A 116 0.07 -26.53 -8.13
C LEU A 116 -1.01 -25.47 -7.93
N TYR A 117 -2.26 -25.89 -7.76
CA TYR A 117 -3.38 -25.02 -7.43
C TYR A 117 -3.15 -24.28 -6.11
N LEU A 118 -2.75 -24.99 -5.04
CA LEU A 118 -2.45 -24.39 -3.75
C LEU A 118 -1.29 -23.40 -3.82
N ILE A 119 -0.20 -23.76 -4.49
CA ILE A 119 0.97 -22.89 -4.67
C ILE A 119 0.58 -21.61 -5.44
N TRP A 120 -0.20 -21.73 -6.51
CA TRP A 120 -0.62 -20.59 -7.30
C TRP A 120 -1.59 -19.67 -6.54
N TYR A 121 -2.68 -20.22 -6.01
CA TYR A 121 -3.76 -19.40 -5.41
C TYR A 121 -3.41 -18.88 -4.02
N LYS A 122 -2.78 -19.70 -3.16
CA LYS A 122 -2.47 -19.30 -1.77
C LYS A 122 -1.08 -18.69 -1.64
N GLY A 123 -0.11 -19.09 -2.46
CA GLY A 123 1.25 -18.58 -2.42
C GLY A 123 1.46 -17.40 -3.36
N ILE A 124 1.60 -17.72 -4.65
CA ILE A 124 2.06 -16.79 -5.69
C ILE A 124 1.11 -15.60 -5.83
N ARG A 125 -0.19 -15.84 -6.01
CA ARG A 125 -1.17 -14.76 -6.21
C ARG A 125 -1.20 -13.79 -5.03
N LEU A 126 -1.11 -14.31 -3.81
CA LEU A 126 -1.13 -13.53 -2.58
C LEU A 126 0.17 -12.72 -2.42
N GLY A 127 1.32 -13.32 -2.74
CA GLY A 127 2.61 -12.64 -2.78
C GLY A 127 2.66 -11.51 -3.82
N ILE A 128 2.12 -11.75 -5.03
CA ILE A 128 2.03 -10.71 -6.08
C ILE A 128 1.17 -9.53 -5.59
N LEU A 129 0.04 -9.81 -4.94
CA LEU A 129 -0.82 -8.79 -4.35
C LEU A 129 -0.07 -7.95 -3.31
N LEU A 130 0.63 -8.59 -2.37
CA LEU A 130 1.41 -7.90 -1.34
C LEU A 130 2.51 -7.01 -1.93
N ILE A 131 3.26 -7.50 -2.93
CA ILE A 131 4.32 -6.72 -3.59
C ILE A 131 3.73 -5.50 -4.31
N LEU A 132 2.61 -5.71 -5.04
CA LEU A 132 1.95 -4.62 -5.73
C LEU A 132 1.37 -3.60 -4.75
N ASP A 133 0.80 -4.06 -3.64
CA ASP A 133 0.24 -3.20 -2.59
C ASP A 133 1.33 -2.36 -1.91
N TYR A 134 2.48 -2.95 -1.59
CA TYR A 134 3.61 -2.23 -1.00
C TYR A 134 4.16 -1.14 -1.94
N GLY A 135 4.13 -1.38 -3.26
CA GLY A 135 4.58 -0.43 -4.27
C GLY A 135 3.65 0.76 -4.51
N LYS A 136 2.39 0.71 -4.04
CA LYS A 136 1.37 1.75 -4.32
C LYS A 136 1.69 3.08 -3.67
N SER A 137 2.21 3.07 -2.43
CA SER A 137 2.47 4.28 -1.65
C SER A 137 3.82 4.94 -1.93
N ILE A 138 4.71 4.33 -2.73
CA ILE A 138 6.07 4.84 -2.96
C ILE A 138 6.09 6.31 -3.46
N PRO A 139 5.27 6.73 -4.44
CA PRO A 139 5.28 8.11 -4.90
C PRO A 139 4.89 9.10 -3.79
N LEU A 140 3.87 8.76 -3.02
CA LEU A 140 3.40 9.55 -1.89
C LEU A 140 4.45 9.61 -0.77
N GLN A 141 5.05 8.47 -0.43
CA GLN A 141 6.12 8.38 0.57
C GLN A 141 7.33 9.23 0.17
N ASN A 142 7.76 9.17 -1.08
CA ASN A 142 8.89 9.96 -1.57
C ASN A 142 8.57 11.46 -1.55
N TYR A 143 7.36 11.85 -1.94
CA TYR A 143 6.89 13.22 -1.86
C TYR A 143 6.90 13.75 -0.42
N LEU A 144 6.25 13.04 0.52
CA LEU A 144 6.21 13.45 1.93
C LEU A 144 7.60 13.46 2.57
N LYS A 145 8.46 12.49 2.25
CA LYS A 145 9.86 12.47 2.72
C LYS A 145 10.65 13.68 2.22
N SER A 146 10.43 14.09 0.96
CA SER A 146 11.03 15.30 0.39
C SER A 146 10.54 16.56 1.12
N MET A 147 9.22 16.68 1.34
CA MET A 147 8.63 17.82 2.04
C MET A 147 9.07 17.89 3.51
N ASN A 148 9.16 16.75 4.19
CA ASN A 148 9.71 16.67 5.55
C ASN A 148 11.14 17.20 5.58
N LYS A 149 12.01 16.72 4.67
CA LYS A 149 13.41 17.18 4.63
C LYS A 149 13.54 18.66 4.31
N LYS A 150 12.69 19.17 3.41
CA LYS A 150 12.79 20.55 2.90
C LYS A 150 12.20 21.59 3.84
N TYR A 151 11.09 21.27 4.51
CA TYR A 151 10.29 22.26 5.24
C TYR A 151 10.05 21.90 6.71
N PHE A 152 9.75 20.64 7.03
CA PHE A 152 9.19 20.30 8.35
C PHE A 152 10.18 19.71 9.36
N GLY A 153 11.30 19.16 8.90
CA GLY A 153 12.24 18.39 9.73
C GLY A 153 12.83 19.19 10.90
N ASN A 154 12.98 20.50 10.75
CA ASN A 154 13.49 21.39 11.80
C ASN A 154 12.37 22.03 12.66
N HIS A 155 11.11 21.86 12.28
CA HIS A 155 9.95 22.50 12.92
C HIS A 155 9.13 21.53 13.78
N GLY A 156 9.67 20.34 14.05
CA GLY A 156 9.01 19.34 14.89
C GLY A 156 7.75 18.74 14.26
N ILE A 157 7.54 18.90 12.95
CA ILE A 157 6.42 18.28 12.21
C ILE A 157 6.97 17.16 11.32
N GLN A 158 6.30 16.01 11.32
CA GLN A 158 6.64 14.87 10.46
C GLN A 158 5.39 14.32 9.79
N TRP A 159 5.46 14.20 8.47
CA TRP A 159 4.40 13.63 7.65
C TRP A 159 4.77 12.21 7.25
N ASN A 160 3.92 11.26 7.61
CA ASN A 160 4.12 9.83 7.41
C ASN A 160 2.95 9.22 6.63
N VAL A 161 3.22 8.19 5.84
CA VAL A 161 2.16 7.42 5.16
C VAL A 161 1.80 6.21 6.00
N GLY A 162 0.52 6.03 6.31
CA GLY A 162 0.01 4.86 7.02
C GLY A 162 -0.81 3.93 6.12
N GLY A 163 -0.90 2.67 6.54
CA GLY A 163 -1.74 1.65 5.91
C GLY A 163 -1.51 1.48 4.40
N GLY A 164 -0.26 1.58 3.93
CA GLY A 164 0.05 1.45 2.50
C GLY A 164 -0.49 2.58 1.61
N GLY A 165 -0.80 3.75 2.19
CA GLY A 165 -1.43 4.87 1.47
C GLY A 165 -2.94 5.01 1.73
N ASN A 166 -3.46 4.40 2.79
CA ASN A 166 -4.85 4.61 3.22
C ASN A 166 -5.03 5.91 4.00
N TRP A 167 -3.98 6.42 4.64
CA TRP A 167 -4.02 7.70 5.34
C TRP A 167 -2.64 8.33 5.41
N ILE A 168 -2.64 9.63 5.66
CA ILE A 168 -1.45 10.40 6.00
C ILE A 168 -1.53 10.71 7.49
N GLN A 169 -0.46 10.40 8.21
CA GLN A 169 -0.28 10.72 9.62
C GLN A 169 0.65 11.93 9.73
N ILE A 170 0.22 12.95 10.45
CA ILE A 170 1.00 14.17 10.67
C ILE A 170 1.27 14.26 12.16
N ASP A 171 2.50 13.96 12.54
CA ASP A 171 2.99 14.02 13.91
C ASP A 171 3.57 15.42 14.15
N TYR A 172 3.19 16.08 15.23
CA TYR A 172 3.74 17.38 15.61
C TYR A 172 4.22 17.36 17.06
N GLN A 173 5.42 17.87 17.30
CA GLN A 173 5.96 18.00 18.64
C GLN A 173 5.50 19.33 19.24
N THR A 174 4.71 19.26 20.30
CA THR A 174 4.64 20.37 21.25
C THR A 174 6.03 20.51 21.86
N HIS A 175 6.74 21.60 21.56
CA HIS A 175 7.93 21.95 22.32
C HIS A 175 7.54 21.99 23.81
N LEU A 176 7.88 20.94 24.54
CA LEU A 176 8.03 21.03 25.98
C LEU A 176 9.22 21.97 26.17
N LYS A 177 8.92 23.23 26.46
CA LYS A 177 9.89 24.12 27.10
C LYS A 177 10.45 23.34 28.29
N LYS A 178 11.73 22.98 28.22
CA LYS A 178 12.51 22.64 29.42
C LYS A 178 12.75 23.92 30.20
#